data_AF-A0A525L4Z6-F1
#
_entry.id   AF-A0A525L4Z6-F1
#
_cell.length_a   1.000
_cell.length_b   1.000
_cell.length_c   1.000
_cell.angle_alpha   90.00
_cell.angle_beta   90.00
_cell.angle_gamma   90.00
#
_symmetry.space_group_name_H-M   'P 1'
#
loop_
_entity.id
_entity.type
_entity.pdbx_description
1 polymer ?
#
loop_
_entity_poly.entity_id
_entity_poly.type
_entity_poly.pdbx_seq_one_letter_code
_entity_poly.pdbx_strand_id
1 'polypeptide(L)'
;MSPHQAQAVVEPAGPTDEVIGLEAIMRMAYAGQDLNGLYQQLIARTNADPSDAAALMDMSVVLQVSGHKDEGLRLQGVALQTRRNFRRVYGDGRGVQIAALMTAGDFMANTPIEFLLSGSNATLHLVYVDAQTPDLSHLPAHDVLFVAVGESPSSQPVLARCADLLAGWTGPMLKGAPERIARLTRDGVAALMAEELAVCAPATLRIGRAELARLSRGDVTPAALLHGAAFPLIARPIGTHAGQGMERLDAPAALAAYLAERVETEFYIAPFVDYASPDGRFRKQRIAFIAGRAYPSHMAVSDHWMVHYLSAGMSEDAGRRAEEAAWMEGFDADFAVRHADAFAALHRRIGLDYFGIDCAELADGRLLLFEADVAMIVHDLDPEDLFPYKKPAMHRLFAAFQAELAKIVAA
;
A
#
# COMPACT_ATOMS: atom_id res chain seq x y z
N MET A 1 -40.97 -27.17 22.30
CA MET A 1 -40.66 -28.01 21.12
C MET A 1 -40.53 -27.07 19.94
N SER A 2 -39.34 -26.98 19.37
CA SER A 2 -38.93 -26.03 18.32
C SER A 2 -39.64 -26.27 16.99
N PRO A 3 -39.83 -25.24 16.16
CA PRO A 3 -40.00 -25.41 14.72
C PRO A 3 -38.63 -25.40 14.01
N HIS A 4 -38.53 -26.33 13.06
CA HIS A 4 -37.43 -26.52 12.11
C HIS A 4 -36.98 -25.22 11.43
N GLN A 5 -35.71 -24.86 11.59
CA GLN A 5 -34.97 -24.08 10.60
C GLN A 5 -34.32 -25.06 9.63
N ALA A 6 -34.65 -24.91 8.35
CA ALA A 6 -33.98 -25.59 7.26
C ALA A 6 -32.52 -25.13 7.24
N GLN A 7 -31.60 -26.05 7.54
CA GLN A 7 -30.19 -25.87 7.25
C GLN A 7 -30.03 -25.77 5.74
N ALA A 8 -29.62 -24.60 5.25
CA ALA A 8 -29.07 -24.48 3.92
C ALA A 8 -27.86 -25.41 3.84
N VAL A 9 -27.98 -26.44 3.02
CA VAL A 9 -26.86 -27.32 2.66
C VAL A 9 -25.88 -26.46 1.89
N VAL A 10 -24.75 -26.13 2.52
CA VAL A 10 -23.61 -25.52 1.84
C VAL A 10 -23.06 -26.58 0.88
N GLU A 11 -23.22 -26.36 -0.42
CA GLU A 11 -22.62 -27.22 -1.45
C GLU A 11 -21.09 -27.24 -1.29
N PRO A 12 -20.43 -28.40 -1.36
CA PRO A 12 -18.98 -28.47 -1.22
C PRO A 12 -18.25 -28.09 -2.52
N ALA A 13 -17.21 -27.27 -2.32
CA ALA A 13 -16.02 -27.03 -3.14
C ALA A 13 -16.23 -26.54 -4.58
N GLY A 14 -16.20 -25.20 -4.72
CA GLY A 14 -15.59 -24.58 -5.90
C GLY A 14 -14.16 -25.09 -6.12
N PRO A 15 -13.52 -24.78 -7.26
CA PRO A 15 -12.20 -25.31 -7.58
C PRO A 15 -11.21 -24.97 -6.45
N THR A 16 -10.29 -25.91 -6.17
CA THR A 16 -9.43 -25.88 -4.96
C THR A 16 -8.46 -24.70 -4.88
N ASP A 17 -8.46 -23.81 -5.88
CA ASP A 17 -7.67 -22.58 -5.97
C ASP A 17 -8.48 -21.32 -5.65
N GLU A 18 -9.81 -21.41 -5.52
CA GLU A 18 -10.66 -20.26 -5.29
C GLU A 18 -10.63 -19.79 -3.82
N VAL A 19 -10.22 -18.55 -3.62
CA VAL A 19 -10.14 -17.89 -2.31
C VAL A 19 -11.31 -16.94 -2.09
N ILE A 20 -11.64 -16.70 -0.83
CA ILE A 20 -12.51 -15.59 -0.42
C ILE A 20 -11.77 -14.26 -0.65
N GLY A 21 -10.48 -14.22 -0.31
CA GLY A 21 -9.58 -13.12 -0.63
C GLY A 21 -9.63 -11.94 0.36
N LEU A 22 -8.61 -11.08 0.27
CA LEU A 22 -8.35 -10.01 1.25
C LEU A 22 -9.51 -9.03 1.39
N GLU A 23 -10.03 -8.53 0.27
CA GLU A 23 -11.09 -7.51 0.26
C GLU A 23 -12.37 -7.99 0.95
N ALA A 24 -12.82 -9.20 0.63
CA ALA A 24 -14.06 -9.76 1.18
C ALA A 24 -13.91 -10.05 2.68
N ILE A 25 -12.79 -10.62 3.12
CA ILE A 25 -12.53 -10.91 4.54
C ILE A 25 -12.42 -9.59 5.34
N MET A 26 -11.73 -8.58 4.81
CA MET A 26 -11.68 -7.27 5.47
C MET A 26 -13.07 -6.60 5.53
N ARG A 27 -13.89 -6.72 4.48
CA ARG A 27 -15.26 -6.19 4.49
C ARG A 27 -16.11 -6.87 5.58
N MET A 28 -15.99 -8.18 5.76
CA MET A 28 -16.64 -8.89 6.87
C MET A 28 -16.19 -8.35 8.22
N ALA A 29 -14.88 -8.11 8.40
CA ALA A 29 -14.31 -7.56 9.62
C ALA A 29 -14.87 -6.16 9.94
N TYR A 30 -14.88 -5.25 8.97
CA TYR A 30 -15.40 -3.89 9.12
C TYR A 30 -16.91 -3.86 9.38
N ALA A 31 -17.65 -4.84 8.85
CA ALA A 31 -19.07 -5.01 9.10
C ALA A 31 -19.40 -5.70 10.45
N GLY A 32 -18.38 -6.04 11.26
CA GLY A 32 -18.58 -6.73 12.54
C GLY A 32 -19.11 -8.16 12.41
N GLN A 33 -18.89 -8.81 11.26
CA GLN A 33 -19.31 -10.19 11.02
C GLN A 33 -18.40 -11.20 11.75
N ASP A 34 -18.90 -12.42 11.96
CA ASP A 34 -18.20 -13.46 12.71
C ASP A 34 -17.02 -14.09 11.93
N LEU A 35 -15.84 -13.49 12.06
CA LEU A 35 -14.60 -14.04 11.50
C LEU A 35 -14.16 -15.35 12.17
N ASN A 36 -14.53 -15.58 13.43
CA ASN A 36 -14.19 -16.83 14.11
C ASN A 36 -15.01 -17.98 13.52
N GLY A 37 -16.30 -17.77 13.25
CA GLY A 37 -17.15 -18.71 12.52
C GLY A 37 -16.57 -19.04 11.15
N LEU A 38 -16.12 -18.04 10.39
CA LEU A 38 -15.42 -18.26 9.12
C LEU A 38 -14.14 -19.10 9.32
N TYR A 39 -13.31 -18.77 10.30
CA TYR A 39 -12.08 -19.50 10.59
C TYR A 39 -12.34 -20.98 10.91
N GLN A 40 -13.39 -21.30 11.68
CA GLN A 40 -13.78 -22.68 11.96
C GLN A 40 -14.23 -23.45 10.71
N GLN A 41 -14.92 -22.78 9.78
CA GLN A 41 -15.30 -23.40 8.50
C GLN A 41 -14.06 -23.71 7.65
N LEU A 42 -13.07 -22.82 7.64
CA LEU A 42 -11.81 -23.04 6.92
C LEU A 42 -11.00 -24.19 7.56
N ILE A 43 -10.97 -24.29 8.89
CA ILE A 43 -10.39 -25.45 9.59
C ILE A 43 -11.07 -26.75 9.13
N ALA A 44 -12.41 -26.78 9.09
CA ALA A 44 -13.14 -27.96 8.64
C ALA A 44 -12.79 -28.37 7.21
N ARG A 45 -12.58 -27.40 6.30
CA ARG A 45 -12.06 -27.66 4.95
C ARG A 45 -10.69 -28.30 4.98
N THR A 46 -9.74 -27.73 5.72
CA THR A 46 -8.37 -28.27 5.83
C THR A 46 -8.29 -29.63 6.54
N ASN A 47 -9.23 -29.94 7.44
CA ASN A 47 -9.33 -31.27 8.05
C ASN A 47 -9.87 -32.32 7.08
N ALA A 48 -10.77 -31.92 6.16
CA ALA A 48 -11.30 -32.79 5.13
C ALA A 48 -10.30 -33.00 3.97
N ASP A 49 -9.59 -31.94 3.60
CA ASP A 49 -8.50 -31.95 2.61
C ASP A 49 -7.31 -31.12 3.11
N PRO A 50 -6.27 -31.76 3.67
CA PRO A 50 -5.05 -31.06 4.12
C PRO A 50 -4.28 -30.34 3.00
N SER A 51 -4.62 -30.59 1.73
CA SER A 51 -4.02 -29.92 0.56
C SER A 51 -4.84 -28.73 0.06
N ASP A 52 -5.92 -28.35 0.74
CA ASP A 52 -6.73 -27.16 0.43
C ASP A 52 -5.95 -25.86 0.75
N ALA A 53 -5.05 -25.51 -0.16
CA ALA A 53 -4.20 -24.35 -0.06
C ALA A 53 -5.01 -23.04 -0.04
N ALA A 54 -6.17 -23.00 -0.72
CA ALA A 54 -7.03 -21.82 -0.73
C ALA A 54 -7.61 -21.56 0.66
N ALA A 55 -8.06 -22.61 1.36
CA ALA A 55 -8.51 -22.49 2.75
C ALA A 55 -7.37 -22.02 3.67
N LEU A 56 -6.15 -22.56 3.51
CA LEU A 56 -4.97 -22.11 4.27
C LEU A 56 -4.62 -20.64 4.01
N MET A 57 -4.75 -20.18 2.75
CA MET A 57 -4.54 -18.79 2.37
C MET A 57 -5.60 -17.87 3.01
N ASP A 58 -6.89 -18.23 2.95
CA ASP A 58 -7.94 -17.45 3.61
C ASP A 58 -7.80 -17.45 5.15
N MET A 59 -7.36 -18.56 5.75
CA MET A 59 -7.03 -18.62 7.18
C MET A 59 -5.90 -17.65 7.54
N SER A 60 -4.87 -17.57 6.70
CA SER A 60 -3.80 -16.58 6.87
C SER A 60 -4.35 -15.16 6.90
N VAL A 61 -5.23 -14.81 5.96
CA VAL A 61 -5.85 -13.48 5.90
C VAL A 61 -6.67 -13.21 7.16
N VAL A 62 -7.52 -14.16 7.59
CA VAL A 62 -8.34 -14.00 8.81
C VAL A 62 -7.48 -13.76 10.05
N LEU A 63 -6.39 -14.51 10.22
CA LEU A 63 -5.47 -14.33 11.35
C LEU A 63 -4.79 -12.95 11.32
N GLN A 64 -4.29 -12.53 10.16
CA GLN A 64 -3.67 -11.21 10.01
C GLN A 64 -4.66 -10.07 10.29
N VAL A 65 -5.89 -10.13 9.77
CA VAL A 65 -6.96 -9.17 10.06
C VAL A 65 -7.30 -9.13 11.56
N SER A 66 -7.24 -10.29 12.23
CA SER A 66 -7.53 -10.42 13.66
C SER A 66 -6.34 -10.09 14.57
N GLY A 67 -5.26 -9.51 14.04
CA GLY A 67 -4.08 -9.09 14.81
C GLY A 67 -3.04 -10.20 15.08
N HIS A 68 -3.25 -11.41 14.57
CA HIS A 68 -2.34 -12.56 14.75
C HIS A 68 -1.37 -12.67 13.57
N LYS A 69 -0.64 -11.58 13.29
CA LYS A 69 0.19 -11.42 12.08
C LYS A 69 1.15 -12.59 11.85
N ASP A 70 1.98 -12.92 12.84
CA ASP A 70 3.03 -13.94 12.69
C ASP A 70 2.45 -15.35 12.44
N GLU A 71 1.30 -15.66 13.03
CA GLU A 71 0.60 -16.93 12.82
C GLU A 71 0.00 -16.98 11.41
N GLY A 72 -0.63 -15.88 10.99
CA GLY A 72 -1.13 -15.73 9.63
C GLY A 72 -0.03 -15.89 8.58
N LEU A 73 1.13 -15.25 8.75
CA LEU A 73 2.26 -15.38 7.83
C LEU A 73 2.83 -16.81 7.78
N ARG A 74 2.85 -17.53 8.91
CA ARG A 74 3.22 -18.96 8.93
C ARG A 74 2.26 -19.80 8.09
N LEU A 75 0.94 -19.61 8.26
CA LEU A 75 -0.06 -20.32 7.44
C LEU A 75 0.04 -19.95 5.96
N GLN A 76 0.32 -18.68 5.62
CA GLN A 76 0.58 -18.28 4.23
C GLN A 76 1.74 -19.09 3.65
N GLY A 77 2.83 -19.22 4.40
CA GLY A 77 3.98 -20.03 3.99
C GLY A 77 3.61 -21.49 3.70
N VAL A 78 2.75 -22.10 4.52
CA VAL A 78 2.24 -23.46 4.28
C VAL A 78 1.40 -23.52 3.02
N ALA A 79 0.46 -22.58 2.82
CA ALA A 79 -0.36 -22.51 1.61
C ALA A 79 0.53 -22.43 0.35
N LEU A 80 1.58 -21.60 0.39
CA LEU A 80 2.51 -21.37 -0.72
C LEU A 80 3.46 -22.54 -1.02
N GLN A 81 3.68 -23.44 -0.06
CA GLN A 81 4.38 -24.71 -0.30
C GLN A 81 3.51 -25.68 -1.11
N THR A 82 2.19 -25.60 -0.97
CA THR A 82 1.24 -26.46 -1.67
C THR A 82 0.83 -25.89 -3.03
N ARG A 83 0.54 -24.58 -3.09
CA ARG A 83 0.07 -23.90 -4.32
C ARG A 83 0.47 -22.43 -4.31
N ARG A 84 0.88 -21.91 -5.46
CA ARG A 84 1.31 -20.52 -5.64
C ARG A 84 0.40 -19.68 -6.53
N ASN A 85 -0.70 -20.25 -6.99
CA ASN A 85 -1.70 -19.55 -7.80
C ASN A 85 -3.07 -19.73 -7.15
N PHE A 86 -3.72 -18.62 -6.83
CA PHE A 86 -5.07 -18.59 -6.27
C PHE A 86 -5.97 -17.75 -7.16
N ARG A 87 -7.26 -18.05 -7.16
CA ARG A 87 -8.24 -17.37 -8.00
C ARG A 87 -9.28 -16.65 -7.15
N ARG A 88 -9.66 -15.44 -7.54
CA ARG A 88 -10.81 -14.72 -7.02
C ARG A 88 -11.70 -14.27 -8.17
N VAL A 89 -12.98 -14.62 -8.12
CA VAL A 89 -13.98 -14.25 -9.14
C VAL A 89 -14.87 -13.12 -8.61
N TYR A 90 -14.91 -12.01 -9.34
CA TYR A 90 -15.80 -10.88 -9.04
C TYR A 90 -17.04 -10.93 -9.93
N GLY A 91 -18.19 -10.53 -9.39
CA GLY A 91 -19.46 -10.51 -10.13
C GLY A 91 -19.76 -11.86 -10.78
N ASP A 92 -19.92 -11.87 -12.10
CA ASP A 92 -20.13 -13.09 -12.89
C ASP A 92 -18.86 -13.68 -13.53
N GLY A 93 -17.69 -13.08 -13.28
CA GLY A 93 -16.40 -13.54 -13.79
C GLY A 93 -16.16 -13.36 -15.29
N ARG A 94 -17.07 -12.70 -16.02
CA ARG A 94 -16.98 -12.53 -17.48
C ARG A 94 -16.18 -11.28 -17.91
N GLY A 95 -15.61 -10.55 -16.97
CA GLY A 95 -14.75 -9.41 -17.21
C GLY A 95 -13.29 -9.79 -17.46
N VAL A 96 -12.40 -8.79 -17.32
CA VAL A 96 -10.96 -8.93 -17.54
C VAL A 96 -10.37 -10.03 -16.65
N GLN A 97 -9.57 -10.91 -17.24
CA GLN A 97 -8.76 -11.91 -16.56
C GLN A 97 -7.39 -11.31 -16.23
N ILE A 98 -7.03 -11.24 -14.96
CA ILE A 98 -5.84 -10.53 -14.48
C ILE A 98 -4.90 -11.54 -13.84
N ALA A 99 -3.63 -11.54 -14.23
CA ALA A 99 -2.57 -12.22 -13.49
C ALA A 99 -1.77 -11.20 -12.68
N ALA A 100 -1.92 -11.23 -11.35
CA ALA A 100 -1.16 -10.38 -10.44
C ALA A 100 0.05 -11.14 -9.90
N LEU A 101 1.26 -10.65 -10.17
CA LEU A 101 2.49 -11.15 -9.53
C LEU A 101 2.56 -10.61 -8.11
N MET A 102 2.44 -11.52 -7.15
CA MET A 102 2.42 -11.27 -5.72
C MET A 102 3.71 -11.80 -5.08
N THR A 103 4.09 -11.29 -3.91
CA THR A 103 5.09 -11.91 -3.04
C THR A 103 4.49 -12.28 -1.69
N ALA A 104 5.11 -13.22 -0.98
CA ALA A 104 4.68 -13.57 0.37
C ALA A 104 4.94 -12.41 1.33
N GLY A 105 4.02 -12.19 2.27
CA GLY A 105 4.11 -11.10 3.22
C GLY A 105 2.76 -10.63 3.72
N ASP A 106 2.80 -9.53 4.47
CA ASP A 106 1.59 -8.91 5.02
C ASP A 106 0.84 -8.10 3.97
N PHE A 107 -0.23 -7.40 4.40
CA PHE A 107 -1.07 -6.60 3.51
C PHE A 107 -0.36 -5.40 2.87
N MET A 108 0.88 -5.10 3.26
CA MET A 108 1.71 -4.06 2.65
C MET A 108 2.78 -4.63 1.70
N ALA A 109 2.93 -5.96 1.63
CA ALA A 109 3.90 -6.60 0.73
C ALA A 109 3.49 -6.49 -0.75
N ASN A 110 2.19 -6.29 -1.02
CA ASN A 110 1.64 -6.21 -2.35
C ASN A 110 0.58 -5.10 -2.42
N THR A 111 0.36 -4.58 -3.62
CA THR A 111 -0.83 -3.81 -3.95
C THR A 111 -2.06 -4.69 -3.66
N PRO A 112 -2.97 -4.27 -2.76
CA PRO A 112 -4.19 -5.01 -2.48
C PRO A 112 -5.21 -4.75 -3.59
N ILE A 113 -4.88 -5.25 -4.79
CA ILE A 113 -5.62 -5.08 -6.03
C ILE A 113 -7.06 -5.58 -5.90
N GLU A 114 -7.33 -6.50 -4.97
CA GLU A 114 -8.68 -6.97 -4.68
C GLU A 114 -9.68 -5.83 -4.39
N PHE A 115 -9.23 -4.75 -3.73
CA PHE A 115 -10.08 -3.57 -3.50
C PHE A 115 -10.38 -2.81 -4.79
N LEU A 116 -9.37 -2.64 -5.65
CA LEU A 116 -9.50 -1.91 -6.91
C LEU A 116 -10.44 -2.60 -7.90
N LEU A 117 -10.65 -3.92 -7.73
CA LEU A 117 -11.56 -4.73 -8.54
C LEU A 117 -12.97 -4.87 -7.95
N SER A 118 -13.23 -4.27 -6.78
CA SER A 118 -14.56 -4.32 -6.17
C SER A 118 -15.62 -3.72 -7.10
N GLY A 119 -16.78 -4.38 -7.18
CA GLY A 119 -17.88 -4.01 -8.08
C GLY A 119 -17.67 -4.36 -9.57
N SER A 120 -16.56 -5.02 -9.93
CA SER A 120 -16.31 -5.47 -11.31
C SER A 120 -16.84 -6.89 -11.58
N ASN A 121 -16.67 -7.36 -12.81
CA ASN A 121 -16.86 -8.76 -13.22
C ASN A 121 -15.52 -9.49 -13.47
N ALA A 122 -14.40 -8.93 -13.00
CA ALA A 122 -13.07 -9.45 -13.29
C ALA A 122 -12.83 -10.83 -12.66
N THR A 123 -11.85 -11.56 -13.18
CA THR A 123 -11.25 -12.71 -12.48
C THR A 123 -9.79 -12.40 -12.21
N LEU A 124 -9.38 -12.52 -10.95
CA LEU A 124 -8.04 -12.25 -10.49
C LEU A 124 -7.32 -13.57 -10.18
N HIS A 125 -6.15 -13.75 -10.78
CA HIS A 125 -5.19 -14.77 -10.44
C HIS A 125 -4.07 -14.16 -9.60
N LEU A 126 -3.96 -14.59 -8.35
CA LEU A 126 -2.92 -14.20 -7.41
C LEU A 126 -1.75 -15.17 -7.56
N VAL A 127 -0.71 -14.78 -8.30
CA VAL A 127 0.45 -15.61 -8.64
C VAL A 127 1.64 -15.21 -7.78
N TYR A 128 1.96 -16.05 -6.79
CA TYR A 128 3.02 -15.80 -5.83
C TYR A 128 4.40 -16.20 -6.36
N VAL A 129 5.27 -15.20 -6.48
CA VAL A 129 6.66 -15.31 -6.92
C VAL A 129 7.64 -14.94 -5.80
N ASP A 130 8.86 -15.43 -5.93
CA ASP A 130 9.99 -15.16 -5.05
C ASP A 130 11.28 -14.99 -5.87
N ALA A 131 12.39 -14.71 -5.18
CA ALA A 131 13.70 -14.50 -5.80
C ALA A 131 14.24 -15.73 -6.55
N GLN A 132 13.68 -16.92 -6.30
CA GLN A 132 14.10 -18.20 -6.87
C GLN A 132 13.16 -18.70 -7.97
N THR A 133 12.09 -17.96 -8.28
CA THR A 133 11.09 -18.36 -9.27
C THR A 133 11.74 -18.54 -10.65
N PRO A 134 11.70 -19.73 -11.27
CA PRO A 134 12.53 -20.05 -12.44
C PRO A 134 12.02 -19.43 -13.75
N ASP A 135 10.71 -19.37 -13.95
CA ASP A 135 10.05 -18.81 -15.12
C ASP A 135 8.59 -18.47 -14.81
N LEU A 136 7.90 -17.86 -15.77
CA LEU A 136 6.46 -17.54 -15.71
C LEU A 136 5.62 -18.46 -16.61
N SER A 137 6.11 -19.66 -16.95
CA SER A 137 5.40 -20.58 -17.86
C SER A 137 4.11 -21.14 -17.27
N HIS A 138 3.95 -21.07 -15.95
CA HIS A 138 2.77 -21.53 -15.20
C HIS A 138 1.70 -20.45 -14.99
N LEU A 139 1.81 -19.28 -15.64
CA LEU A 139 0.76 -18.27 -15.57
C LEU A 139 -0.57 -18.83 -16.10
N PRO A 140 -1.68 -18.66 -15.37
CA PRO A 140 -3.02 -18.98 -15.88
C PRO A 140 -3.33 -18.20 -17.15
N ALA A 141 -4.32 -18.63 -17.92
CA ALA A 141 -4.84 -17.81 -19.01
C ALA A 141 -5.33 -16.46 -18.44
N HIS A 142 -4.81 -15.36 -18.98
CA HIS A 142 -5.13 -14.01 -18.54
C HIS A 142 -5.07 -13.05 -19.73
N ASP A 143 -5.74 -11.91 -19.58
CA ASP A 143 -5.76 -10.84 -20.57
C ASP A 143 -4.68 -9.80 -20.29
N VAL A 144 -4.37 -9.56 -19.00
CA VAL A 144 -3.41 -8.53 -18.57
C VAL A 144 -2.60 -8.98 -17.35
N LEU A 145 -1.30 -8.68 -17.38
CA LEU A 145 -0.39 -8.87 -16.25
C LEU A 145 -0.34 -7.61 -15.38
N PHE A 146 -0.25 -7.79 -14.06
CA PHE A 146 -0.06 -6.73 -13.08
C PHE A 146 1.04 -7.11 -12.08
N VAL A 147 2.04 -6.26 -11.87
CA VAL A 147 3.07 -6.48 -10.84
C VAL A 147 2.60 -5.82 -9.54
N ALA A 148 2.12 -6.64 -8.60
CA ALA A 148 1.57 -6.14 -7.35
C ALA A 148 2.63 -5.93 -6.26
N VAL A 149 3.78 -6.62 -6.35
CA VAL A 149 4.86 -6.58 -5.36
C VAL A 149 5.25 -5.13 -5.01
N GLY A 150 5.13 -4.77 -3.74
CA GLY A 150 5.50 -3.45 -3.22
C GLY A 150 7.01 -3.29 -3.00
N GLU A 151 7.47 -2.05 -2.83
CA GLU A 151 8.88 -1.77 -2.51
C GLU A 151 9.14 -1.98 -1.01
N SER A 152 10.08 -2.88 -0.69
CA SER A 152 10.63 -3.02 0.65
C SER A 152 11.97 -3.75 0.60
N PRO A 153 12.81 -3.67 1.66
CA PRO A 153 14.07 -4.41 1.70
C PRO A 153 13.93 -5.91 1.45
N SER A 154 12.83 -6.54 1.89
CA SER A 154 12.58 -7.97 1.69
C SER A 154 12.08 -8.31 0.29
N SER A 155 11.41 -7.38 -0.40
CA SER A 155 10.90 -7.59 -1.76
C SER A 155 11.88 -7.17 -2.85
N GLN A 156 12.96 -6.43 -2.54
CA GLN A 156 13.99 -6.03 -3.52
C GLN A 156 14.53 -7.22 -4.36
N PRO A 157 14.91 -8.38 -3.78
CA PRO A 157 15.31 -9.54 -4.57
C PRO A 157 14.20 -10.11 -5.45
N VAL A 158 12.94 -10.01 -5.02
CA VAL A 158 11.77 -10.47 -5.78
C VAL A 158 11.50 -9.53 -6.96
N LEU A 159 11.56 -8.21 -6.75
CA LEU A 159 11.42 -7.21 -7.81
C LEU A 159 12.53 -7.35 -8.87
N ALA A 160 13.78 -7.58 -8.43
CA ALA A 160 14.89 -7.87 -9.34
C ALA A 160 14.61 -9.15 -10.15
N ARG A 161 14.05 -10.19 -9.52
CA ARG A 161 13.70 -11.41 -10.23
C ARG A 161 12.54 -11.20 -11.21
N CYS A 162 11.52 -10.43 -10.84
CA CYS A 162 10.43 -10.06 -11.74
C CYS A 162 10.94 -9.29 -12.95
N ALA A 163 11.90 -8.37 -12.77
CA ALA A 163 12.55 -7.66 -13.87
C ALA A 163 13.17 -8.63 -14.87
N ASP A 164 13.97 -9.59 -14.40
CA ASP A 164 14.58 -10.62 -15.26
C ASP A 164 13.53 -11.46 -15.99
N LEU A 165 12.47 -11.87 -15.29
CA LEU A 165 11.39 -12.68 -15.83
C LEU A 165 10.56 -11.94 -16.89
N LEU A 166 10.45 -10.61 -16.76
CA LEU A 166 9.63 -9.76 -17.63
C LEU A 166 10.41 -9.02 -18.72
N ALA A 167 11.74 -9.16 -18.77
CA ALA A 167 12.59 -8.46 -19.74
C ALA A 167 12.20 -8.71 -21.22
N GLY A 168 11.59 -9.87 -21.51
CA GLY A 168 11.08 -10.23 -22.84
C GLY A 168 9.56 -10.32 -22.94
N TRP A 169 8.81 -9.85 -21.94
CA TRP A 169 7.35 -9.92 -21.93
C TRP A 169 6.77 -9.03 -23.03
N THR A 170 5.90 -9.60 -23.87
CA THR A 170 5.25 -8.90 -24.99
C THR A 170 3.73 -8.85 -24.87
N GLY A 171 3.15 -9.53 -23.87
CA GLY A 171 1.72 -9.50 -23.62
C GLY A 171 1.27 -8.20 -22.96
N PRO A 172 -0.06 -7.94 -22.91
CA PRO A 172 -0.60 -6.78 -22.24
C PRO A 172 -0.21 -6.75 -20.75
N MET A 173 0.23 -5.60 -20.28
CA MET A 173 0.64 -5.39 -18.89
C MET A 173 0.32 -3.94 -18.50
N LEU A 174 -0.36 -3.73 -17.37
CA LEU A 174 -0.46 -2.40 -16.77
C LEU A 174 0.95 -1.98 -16.38
N LYS A 175 1.45 -0.83 -16.87
CA LYS A 175 2.88 -0.48 -16.82
C LYS A 175 3.41 -0.47 -15.38
N GLY A 176 3.96 -1.62 -15.01
CA GLY A 176 4.46 -1.98 -13.69
C GLY A 176 5.86 -2.53 -13.80
N ALA A 177 6.79 -1.76 -14.39
CA ALA A 177 8.18 -2.19 -14.56
C ALA A 177 8.81 -2.45 -13.17
N PRO A 178 9.21 -3.69 -12.85
CA PRO A 178 9.68 -4.03 -11.50
C PRO A 178 10.88 -3.18 -11.05
N GLU A 179 11.73 -2.75 -11.98
CA GLU A 179 12.89 -1.89 -11.70
C GLU A 179 12.49 -0.46 -11.31
N ARG A 180 11.32 0.01 -11.77
CA ARG A 180 10.77 1.31 -11.35
C ARG A 180 10.15 1.21 -9.97
N ILE A 181 9.43 0.11 -9.70
CA ILE A 181 8.86 -0.17 -8.36
C ILE A 181 10.00 -0.28 -7.34
N ALA A 182 11.08 -0.99 -7.67
CA ALA A 182 12.25 -1.14 -6.81
C ALA A 182 12.95 0.18 -6.45
N ARG A 183 12.72 1.26 -7.22
CA ARG A 183 13.28 2.61 -6.97
C ARG A 183 12.37 3.49 -6.12
N LEU A 184 11.21 2.99 -5.69
CA LEU A 184 10.29 3.72 -4.80
C LEU A 184 10.75 3.74 -3.33
N THR A 185 12.04 3.49 -3.08
CA THR A 185 12.66 3.71 -1.78
C THR A 185 12.58 5.17 -1.36
N ARG A 186 12.65 5.46 -0.05
CA ARG A 186 12.54 6.85 0.45
C ARG A 186 13.61 7.77 -0.13
N ASP A 187 14.84 7.30 -0.21
CA ASP A 187 15.96 7.99 -0.86
C ASP A 187 15.83 8.03 -2.40
N GLY A 188 15.31 6.97 -3.01
CA GLY A 188 15.08 6.91 -4.46
C GLY A 188 14.03 7.91 -4.93
N VAL A 189 12.90 7.99 -4.24
CA VAL A 189 11.84 8.97 -4.51
C VAL A 189 12.35 10.41 -4.32
N ALA A 190 13.09 10.67 -3.24
CA ALA A 190 13.69 11.98 -3.00
C ALA A 190 14.65 12.37 -4.14
N ALA A 191 15.52 11.45 -4.57
CA ALA A 191 16.44 11.68 -5.68
C ALA A 191 15.71 11.89 -7.02
N LEU A 192 14.64 11.13 -7.30
CA LEU A 192 13.85 11.27 -8.53
C LEU A 192 13.18 12.63 -8.65
N MET A 193 12.83 13.27 -7.53
CA MET A 193 12.13 14.56 -7.48
C MET A 193 13.07 15.75 -7.25
N ALA A 194 14.38 15.55 -7.07
CA ALA A 194 15.30 16.59 -6.62
C ALA A 194 15.34 17.84 -7.52
N GLU A 195 15.04 17.69 -8.81
CA GLU A 195 15.04 18.78 -9.80
C GLU A 195 13.63 19.34 -10.10
N GLU A 196 12.57 18.81 -9.47
CA GLU A 196 11.19 19.20 -9.76
C GLU A 196 10.74 20.35 -8.87
N LEU A 197 10.63 21.57 -9.42
CA LEU A 197 10.33 22.77 -8.63
C LEU A 197 8.97 22.76 -7.93
N ALA A 198 7.98 22.05 -8.50
CA ALA A 198 6.64 21.94 -7.94
C ALA A 198 6.53 20.92 -6.80
N VAL A 199 7.55 20.07 -6.61
CA VAL A 199 7.55 19.00 -5.60
C VAL A 199 8.68 19.26 -4.61
N CYS A 200 8.33 19.32 -3.32
CA CYS A 200 9.32 19.26 -2.26
C CYS A 200 9.45 17.81 -1.79
N ALA A 201 10.50 17.11 -2.21
CA ALA A 201 10.88 15.82 -1.65
C ALA A 201 12.19 16.00 -0.86
N PRO A 202 12.15 16.03 0.48
CA PRO A 202 13.33 16.26 1.29
C PRO A 202 14.43 15.23 0.99
N ALA A 203 15.66 15.72 0.77
CA ALA A 203 16.81 14.85 0.55
C ALA A 203 16.91 13.82 1.68
N THR A 204 16.86 12.55 1.31
CA THR A 204 16.82 11.43 2.25
C THR A 204 18.05 10.56 2.05
N LEU A 205 18.75 10.24 3.15
CA LEU A 205 19.95 9.42 3.14
C LEU A 205 19.73 8.14 3.93
N ARG A 206 20.05 7.00 3.30
CA ARG A 206 20.26 5.72 3.99
C ARG A 206 21.62 5.76 4.71
N ILE A 207 21.61 5.53 6.02
CA ILE A 207 22.79 5.66 6.88
C ILE A 207 22.88 4.51 7.89
N GLY A 208 24.09 3.99 8.09
CA GLY A 208 24.36 2.98 9.12
C GLY A 208 24.40 3.58 10.53
N ARG A 209 24.05 2.78 11.53
CA ARG A 209 24.01 3.17 12.95
C ARG A 209 25.30 3.82 13.44
N ALA A 210 26.46 3.31 13.02
CA ALA A 210 27.76 3.84 13.45
C ALA A 210 28.00 5.28 12.97
N GLU A 211 27.61 5.58 11.73
CA GLU A 211 27.72 6.93 11.17
C GLU A 211 26.66 7.86 11.78
N LEU A 212 25.44 7.35 12.00
CA LEU A 212 24.41 8.10 12.71
C LEU A 212 24.83 8.43 14.16
N ALA A 213 25.58 7.55 14.82
CA ALA A 213 26.15 7.81 16.15
C ALA A 213 27.28 8.86 16.11
N ARG A 214 27.99 9.04 14.99
CA ARG A 214 28.96 10.15 14.83
C ARG A 214 28.23 11.49 14.81
N LEU A 215 27.07 11.55 14.15
CA LEU A 215 26.21 12.72 14.16
C LEU A 215 25.72 13.06 15.57
N SER A 216 25.35 12.05 16.38
CA SER A 216 24.87 12.27 17.76
C SER A 216 25.95 12.79 18.72
N ARG A 217 27.22 12.48 18.45
CA ARG A 217 28.38 13.02 19.20
C ARG A 217 28.88 14.38 18.69
N GLY A 218 28.39 14.83 17.53
CA GLY A 218 28.88 16.04 16.87
C GLY A 218 30.20 15.86 16.12
N ASP A 219 30.63 14.61 15.88
CA ASP A 219 31.84 14.30 15.10
C ASP A 219 31.66 14.67 13.60
N VAL A 220 30.40 14.72 13.15
CA VAL A 220 29.96 15.07 11.79
C VAL A 220 28.75 15.98 11.91
N THR A 221 28.60 16.96 11.02
CA THR A 221 27.43 17.86 10.98
C THR A 221 26.34 17.32 10.05
N PRO A 222 25.05 17.67 10.24
CA PRO A 222 24.01 17.29 9.27
C PRO A 222 24.34 17.71 7.84
N ALA A 223 24.86 18.93 7.67
CA ALA A 223 25.25 19.48 6.37
C ALA A 223 26.34 18.68 5.63
N ALA A 224 27.18 17.94 6.36
CA ALA A 224 28.21 17.08 5.77
C ALA A 224 27.64 15.77 5.23
N LEU A 225 26.47 15.33 5.71
CA LEU A 225 25.77 14.12 5.26
C LEU A 225 24.70 14.41 4.21
N LEU A 226 23.97 15.51 4.41
CA LEU A 226 22.90 15.98 3.54
C LEU A 226 23.12 17.46 3.28
N HIS A 227 23.36 17.83 2.02
CA HIS A 227 23.69 19.22 1.67
C HIS A 227 22.62 20.20 2.16
N GLY A 228 23.05 21.21 2.92
CA GLY A 228 22.15 22.24 3.47
C GLY A 228 21.26 21.76 4.62
N ALA A 229 21.37 20.51 5.08
CA ALA A 229 20.61 20.02 6.21
C ALA A 229 21.09 20.63 7.52
N ALA A 230 20.15 20.86 8.42
CA ALA A 230 20.35 21.22 9.81
C ALA A 230 19.29 20.50 10.65
N PHE A 231 19.45 20.51 11.97
CA PHE A 231 18.37 20.08 12.84
C PHE A 231 17.20 21.08 12.77
N PRO A 232 15.93 20.63 12.91
CA PRO A 232 15.53 19.25 13.21
C PRO A 232 15.67 18.27 12.03
N LEU A 233 16.03 17.03 12.34
CA LEU A 233 16.08 15.91 11.40
C LEU A 233 14.98 14.90 11.74
N ILE A 234 14.52 14.16 10.74
CA ILE A 234 13.74 12.93 10.92
C ILE A 234 14.71 11.76 10.84
N ALA A 235 14.60 10.82 11.78
CA ALA A 235 15.27 9.51 11.69
C ALA A 235 14.22 8.39 11.69
N ARG A 236 14.39 7.39 10.83
CA ARG A 236 13.47 6.24 10.72
C ARG A 236 14.24 4.95 10.46
N PRO A 237 13.95 3.83 11.16
CA PRO A 237 14.60 2.56 10.85
C PRO A 237 14.12 2.01 9.50
N ILE A 238 15.02 1.38 8.75
CA ILE A 238 14.70 0.82 7.43
C ILE A 238 13.78 -0.40 7.56
N GLY A 239 12.84 -0.55 6.62
CA GLY A 239 11.88 -1.66 6.59
C GLY A 239 10.70 -1.49 7.55
N THR A 240 10.58 -0.33 8.20
CA THR A 240 9.41 0.01 9.02
C THR A 240 8.32 0.66 8.15
N HIS A 241 7.06 0.48 8.53
CA HIS A 241 5.88 1.11 7.90
C HIS A 241 5.10 1.96 8.91
N ALA A 242 4.19 2.79 8.42
CA ALA A 242 3.28 3.62 9.24
C ALA A 242 3.98 4.50 10.31
N GLY A 243 5.23 4.90 10.07
CA GLY A 243 6.01 5.74 10.99
C GLY A 243 6.56 5.01 12.23
N GLN A 244 6.52 3.67 12.27
CA GLN A 244 7.08 2.93 13.40
C GLN A 244 8.56 3.25 13.62
N GLY A 245 8.88 3.77 14.80
CA GLY A 245 10.22 4.19 15.17
C GLY A 245 10.74 5.45 14.46
N MET A 246 9.89 6.15 13.71
CA MET A 246 10.21 7.43 13.12
C MET A 246 10.13 8.53 14.18
N GLU A 247 11.18 9.33 14.31
CA GLU A 247 11.27 10.40 15.31
C GLU A 247 11.77 11.70 14.69
N ARG A 248 11.27 12.83 15.21
CA ARG A 248 11.84 14.16 14.94
C ARG A 248 12.86 14.45 16.04
N LEU A 249 14.06 14.78 15.62
CA LEU A 249 15.22 14.98 16.47
C LEU A 249 15.66 16.43 16.34
N ASP A 250 15.58 17.21 17.42
CA ASP A 250 15.90 18.65 17.37
C ASP A 250 17.39 18.95 17.60
N ALA A 251 18.18 17.98 18.07
CA ALA A 251 19.60 18.16 18.38
C ALA A 251 20.37 16.83 18.42
N PRO A 252 21.72 16.85 18.38
CA PRO A 252 22.55 15.64 18.53
C PRO A 252 22.23 14.80 19.78
N ALA A 253 21.92 15.46 20.90
CA ALA A 253 21.57 14.78 22.16
C ALA A 253 20.28 13.95 22.03
N ALA A 254 19.27 14.45 21.32
CA ALA A 254 18.03 13.71 21.05
C ALA A 254 18.31 12.47 20.19
N LEU A 255 19.22 12.58 19.22
CA LEU A 255 19.64 11.44 18.40
C LEU A 255 20.39 10.37 19.21
N ALA A 256 21.20 10.77 20.20
CA ALA A 256 21.86 9.81 21.09
C ALA A 256 20.85 9.02 21.94
N ALA A 257 19.84 9.71 22.51
CA ALA A 257 18.76 9.07 23.25
C ALA A 257 17.94 8.14 22.36
N TYR A 258 17.57 8.59 21.16
CA TYR A 258 16.89 7.78 20.16
C TYR A 258 17.65 6.48 19.87
N LEU A 259 18.94 6.55 19.58
CA LEU A 259 19.74 5.36 19.28
C LEU A 259 19.83 4.38 20.46
N ALA A 260 19.79 4.86 21.70
CA ALA A 260 19.85 3.99 22.89
C ALA A 260 18.63 3.05 23.01
N GLU A 261 17.49 3.45 22.44
CA GLU A 261 16.23 2.69 22.48
C GLU A 261 16.02 1.81 21.24
N ARG A 262 16.93 1.84 20.27
CA ARG A 262 16.80 1.16 18.98
C ARG A 262 17.79 0.02 18.85
N VAL A 263 17.36 -1.07 18.23
CA VAL A 263 18.19 -2.25 17.94
C VAL A 263 18.65 -2.27 16.48
N GLU A 264 18.00 -1.48 15.64
CA GLU A 264 18.20 -1.43 14.20
C GLU A 264 19.59 -0.88 13.85
N THR A 265 20.12 -1.37 12.73
CA THR A 265 21.49 -1.12 12.27
C THR A 265 21.57 -0.11 11.13
N GLU A 266 20.45 0.18 10.48
CA GLU A 266 20.35 1.13 9.37
C GLU A 266 19.09 1.99 9.49
N PHE A 267 19.21 3.25 9.08
CA PHE A 267 18.18 4.27 9.19
C PHE A 267 18.09 5.08 7.90
N TYR A 268 16.94 5.68 7.67
CA TYR A 268 16.80 6.88 6.85
C TYR A 268 16.92 8.12 7.72
N ILE A 269 17.64 9.12 7.23
CA ILE A 269 17.60 10.49 7.77
C ILE A 269 17.20 11.48 6.69
N ALA A 270 16.43 12.50 7.08
CA ALA A 270 16.00 13.59 6.21
C ALA A 270 15.83 14.88 7.02
N PRO A 271 15.95 16.08 6.43
CA PRO A 271 15.58 17.31 7.12
C PRO A 271 14.08 17.32 7.41
N PHE A 272 13.69 17.76 8.60
CA PHE A 272 12.28 17.97 8.91
C PHE A 272 11.78 19.21 8.16
N VAL A 273 10.68 19.06 7.43
CA VAL A 273 9.98 20.17 6.78
C VAL A 273 8.71 20.44 7.57
N ASP A 274 8.59 21.65 8.12
CA ASP A 274 7.36 22.08 8.76
C ASP A 274 6.32 22.41 7.69
N TYR A 275 5.21 21.67 7.72
CA TYR A 275 4.09 21.80 6.79
C TYR A 275 2.78 22.10 7.53
N ALA A 276 2.86 22.58 8.78
CA ALA A 276 1.70 23.07 9.49
C ALA A 276 1.03 24.18 8.67
N SER A 277 -0.28 24.11 8.52
CA SER A 277 -1.05 25.20 7.93
C SER A 277 -1.19 26.35 8.93
N PRO A 278 -1.75 27.52 8.54
CA PRO A 278 -1.83 28.69 9.42
C PRO A 278 -2.58 28.48 10.75
N ASP A 279 -3.41 27.44 10.85
CA ASP A 279 -4.10 27.04 12.07
C ASP A 279 -3.25 26.16 13.01
N GLY A 280 -1.99 25.90 12.66
CA GLY A 280 -1.06 25.08 13.42
C GLY A 280 -1.26 23.57 13.27
N ARG A 281 -2.16 23.13 12.37
CA ARG A 281 -2.44 21.71 12.14
C ARG A 281 -1.77 21.18 10.88
N PHE A 282 -1.59 19.88 10.86
CA PHE A 282 -0.97 19.14 9.76
C PHE A 282 -2.02 18.40 8.95
N ARG A 283 -1.94 18.49 7.62
CA ARG A 283 -2.83 17.83 6.68
C ARG A 283 -2.04 16.91 5.78
N LYS A 284 -2.32 15.61 5.84
CA LYS A 284 -1.74 14.61 4.95
C LYS A 284 -2.80 14.07 4.01
N GLN A 285 -2.55 14.16 2.72
CA GLN A 285 -3.40 13.58 1.68
C GLN A 285 -2.79 12.29 1.15
N ARG A 286 -3.62 11.26 0.97
CA ARG A 286 -3.31 10.10 0.13
C ARG A 286 -3.98 10.24 -1.21
N ILE A 287 -3.21 10.09 -2.29
CA ILE A 287 -3.67 10.25 -3.66
C ILE A 287 -3.17 9.06 -4.48
N ALA A 288 -4.05 8.42 -5.24
CA ALA A 288 -3.69 7.38 -6.20
C ALA A 288 -3.59 7.96 -7.61
N PHE A 289 -2.64 7.46 -8.39
CA PHE A 289 -2.47 7.80 -9.79
C PHE A 289 -2.84 6.59 -10.64
N ILE A 290 -3.68 6.80 -11.64
CA ILE A 290 -4.09 5.78 -12.63
C ILE A 290 -3.88 6.40 -14.01
N ALA A 291 -2.96 5.83 -14.79
CA ALA A 291 -2.55 6.32 -16.11
C ALA A 291 -2.26 7.84 -16.11
N GLY A 292 -1.57 8.31 -15.07
CA GLY A 292 -1.18 9.71 -14.88
C GLY A 292 -2.26 10.64 -14.34
N ARG A 293 -3.51 10.19 -14.20
CA ARG A 293 -4.57 10.96 -13.54
C ARG A 293 -4.59 10.69 -12.04
N ALA A 294 -4.62 11.76 -11.24
CA ALA A 294 -4.70 11.70 -9.78
C ALA A 294 -6.15 11.52 -9.29
N TYR A 295 -6.32 10.75 -8.22
CA TYR A 295 -7.60 10.47 -7.55
C TYR A 295 -7.41 10.55 -6.03
N PRO A 296 -8.31 11.24 -5.30
CA PRO A 296 -8.20 11.35 -3.84
C PRO A 296 -8.55 10.01 -3.18
N SER A 297 -7.73 9.57 -2.23
CA SER A 297 -8.05 8.43 -1.35
C SER A 297 -8.60 8.90 -0.01
N HIS A 298 -7.85 9.73 0.70
CA HIS A 298 -8.26 10.30 1.99
C HIS A 298 -7.39 11.51 2.36
N MET A 299 -7.88 12.31 3.31
CA MET A 299 -7.10 13.33 3.98
C MET A 299 -7.22 13.17 5.50
N ALA A 300 -6.09 13.17 6.19
CA ALA A 300 -6.03 13.19 7.63
C ALA A 300 -5.58 14.58 8.14
N VAL A 301 -6.27 15.08 9.17
CA VAL A 301 -5.94 16.32 9.87
C VAL A 301 -5.47 15.98 11.29
N SER A 302 -4.38 16.57 11.74
CA SER A 302 -3.75 16.22 13.01
C SER A 302 -3.09 17.43 13.69
N ASP A 303 -3.06 17.44 15.02
CA ASP A 303 -2.27 18.42 15.79
C ASP A 303 -0.79 17.99 15.91
N HIS A 304 -0.45 16.78 15.44
CA HIS A 304 0.90 16.24 15.44
C HIS A 304 1.42 16.01 14.00
N TRP A 305 2.70 16.30 13.76
CA TRP A 305 3.33 16.30 12.44
C TRP A 305 3.41 14.92 11.77
N MET A 306 3.50 13.84 12.56
CA MET A 306 3.50 12.48 12.04
C MET A 306 2.07 12.00 11.88
N VAL A 307 1.49 12.23 10.70
CA VAL A 307 0.08 11.97 10.42
C VAL A 307 -0.13 10.56 9.86
N HIS A 308 -0.90 9.76 10.59
CA HIS A 308 -1.42 8.48 10.11
C HIS A 308 -2.93 8.47 10.27
N TYR A 309 -3.67 8.13 9.20
CA TYR A 309 -5.12 8.32 9.14
C TYR A 309 -5.86 7.66 10.32
N LEU A 310 -5.49 6.41 10.64
CA LEU A 310 -6.11 5.65 11.74
C LEU A 310 -5.86 6.24 13.14
N SER A 311 -4.78 7.02 13.32
CA SER A 311 -4.44 7.64 14.62
C SER A 311 -4.71 9.15 14.64
N ALA A 312 -5.16 9.73 13.53
CA ALA A 312 -5.43 11.16 13.40
C ALA A 312 -6.80 11.57 14.00
N GLY A 313 -7.51 10.69 14.69
CA GLY A 313 -8.75 11.04 15.39
C GLY A 313 -9.90 11.48 14.47
N MET A 314 -9.92 10.99 13.22
CA MET A 314 -10.90 11.39 12.20
C MET A 314 -12.33 10.96 12.58
N SER A 315 -12.48 9.79 13.20
CA SER A 315 -13.79 9.26 13.62
C SER A 315 -14.41 10.07 14.76
N GLU A 316 -13.57 10.69 15.59
CA GLU A 316 -13.96 11.40 16.80
C GLU A 316 -14.26 12.89 16.55
N ASP A 317 -13.68 13.49 15.51
CA ASP A 317 -13.79 14.94 15.23
C ASP A 317 -14.58 15.23 13.93
N ALA A 318 -15.81 15.74 14.10
CA ALA A 318 -16.68 16.09 12.98
C ALA A 318 -16.12 17.22 12.10
N GLY A 319 -15.33 18.13 12.65
CA GLY A 319 -14.68 19.20 11.91
C GLY A 319 -13.60 18.65 10.97
N ARG A 320 -12.78 17.69 11.44
CA ARG A 320 -11.79 17.00 10.59
C ARG A 320 -12.45 16.26 9.45
N ARG A 321 -13.59 15.59 9.69
CA ARG A 321 -14.37 14.93 8.64
C ARG A 321 -14.97 15.90 7.64
N ALA A 322 -15.50 17.03 8.10
CA ALA A 322 -16.02 18.06 7.20
C ALA A 322 -14.91 18.63 6.29
N GLU A 323 -13.69 18.78 6.81
CA GLU A 323 -12.55 19.24 6.03
C GLU A 323 -12.12 18.20 4.96
N GLU A 324 -12.02 16.92 5.34
CA GLU A 324 -11.76 15.84 4.39
C GLU A 324 -12.86 15.76 3.32
N ALA A 325 -14.14 15.85 3.71
CA ALA A 325 -15.26 15.84 2.78
C ALA A 325 -15.15 16.94 1.73
N ALA A 326 -14.91 18.18 2.16
CA ALA A 326 -14.77 19.32 1.27
C ALA A 326 -13.56 19.17 0.33
N TRP A 327 -12.43 18.65 0.84
CA TRP A 327 -11.26 18.37 0.02
C TRP A 327 -11.53 17.30 -1.04
N MET A 328 -12.19 16.19 -0.67
CA MET A 328 -12.50 15.10 -1.61
C MET A 328 -13.54 15.50 -2.66
N GLU A 329 -14.54 16.31 -2.29
CA GLU A 329 -15.55 16.84 -3.21
C GLU A 329 -14.96 17.86 -4.19
N GLY A 330 -14.13 18.78 -3.68
CA GLY A 330 -13.48 19.82 -4.47
C GLY A 330 -12.19 19.40 -5.19
N PHE A 331 -11.73 18.16 -5.03
CA PHE A 331 -10.39 17.72 -5.44
C PHE A 331 -10.05 18.06 -6.90
N ASP A 332 -10.92 17.69 -7.84
CA ASP A 332 -10.72 17.90 -9.28
C ASP A 332 -10.78 19.38 -9.68
N ALA A 333 -11.46 20.22 -8.89
CA ALA A 333 -11.69 21.64 -9.20
C ALA A 333 -10.68 22.58 -8.52
N ASP A 334 -10.04 22.15 -7.44
CA ASP A 334 -9.08 22.95 -6.67
C ASP A 334 -7.72 22.24 -6.52
N PHE A 335 -7.62 21.26 -5.63
CA PHE A 335 -6.33 20.66 -5.24
C PHE A 335 -5.56 20.12 -6.45
N ALA A 336 -6.22 19.35 -7.33
CA ALA A 336 -5.60 18.80 -8.52
C ALA A 336 -5.21 19.87 -9.55
N VAL A 337 -5.93 20.98 -9.61
CA VAL A 337 -5.62 22.11 -10.51
C VAL A 337 -4.39 22.85 -10.01
N ARG A 338 -4.33 23.15 -8.71
CA ARG A 338 -3.19 23.85 -8.10
C ARG A 338 -1.91 23.03 -8.14
N HIS A 339 -2.03 21.71 -8.04
CA HIS A 339 -0.89 20.77 -8.06
C HIS A 339 -0.65 20.08 -9.40
N ALA A 340 -1.22 20.59 -10.51
CA ALA A 340 -1.13 19.96 -11.83
C ALA A 340 0.32 19.72 -12.29
N ASP A 341 1.22 20.68 -12.09
CA ASP A 341 2.64 20.56 -12.46
C ASP A 341 3.36 19.50 -11.61
N ALA A 342 3.06 19.43 -10.31
CA ALA A 342 3.59 18.41 -9.41
C ALA A 342 3.12 17.01 -9.81
N PHE A 343 1.84 16.86 -10.15
CA PHE A 343 1.26 15.60 -10.60
C PHE A 343 1.84 15.14 -11.94
N ALA A 344 2.03 16.06 -12.89
CA ALA A 344 2.70 15.77 -14.15
C ALA A 344 4.17 15.34 -13.95
N ALA A 345 4.89 15.99 -13.04
CA ALA A 345 6.26 15.63 -12.67
C ALA A 345 6.34 14.23 -12.05
N LEU A 346 5.48 13.93 -11.08
CA LEU A 346 5.37 12.62 -10.43
C LEU A 346 5.11 11.52 -11.45
N HIS A 347 4.09 11.67 -12.29
CA HIS A 347 3.77 10.68 -13.31
C HIS A 347 4.93 10.48 -14.29
N ARG A 348 5.57 11.55 -14.77
CA ARG A 348 6.70 11.47 -15.70
C ARG A 348 7.90 10.73 -15.09
N ARG A 349 8.28 11.09 -13.87
CA ARG A 349 9.51 10.60 -13.22
C ARG A 349 9.36 9.20 -12.64
N ILE A 350 8.23 8.90 -12.01
CA ILE A 350 7.91 7.53 -11.55
C ILE A 350 7.63 6.64 -12.76
N GLY A 351 6.78 7.10 -13.67
CA GLY A 351 6.42 6.45 -14.94
C GLY A 351 5.88 5.03 -14.78
N LEU A 352 5.06 4.84 -13.74
CA LEU A 352 4.17 3.70 -13.54
C LEU A 352 2.73 4.15 -13.89
N ASP A 353 1.91 3.20 -14.33
CA ASP A 353 0.48 3.47 -14.58
C ASP A 353 -0.36 3.46 -13.31
N TYR A 354 0.10 2.77 -12.26
CA TYR A 354 -0.54 2.79 -10.94
C TYR A 354 0.50 3.00 -9.85
N PHE A 355 0.26 3.98 -8.97
CA PHE A 355 0.97 4.18 -7.72
C PHE A 355 0.16 5.11 -6.81
N GLY A 356 0.39 5.05 -5.51
CA GLY A 356 -0.10 6.01 -4.53
C GLY A 356 1.01 6.92 -4.04
N ILE A 357 0.63 8.08 -3.51
CA ILE A 357 1.49 8.96 -2.74
C ILE A 357 0.82 9.35 -1.42
N ASP A 358 1.64 9.59 -0.39
CA ASP A 358 1.26 10.45 0.73
C ASP A 358 1.98 11.79 0.59
N CYS A 359 1.22 12.87 0.72
CA CYS A 359 1.72 14.23 0.50
C CYS A 359 1.05 15.25 1.43
N ALA A 360 1.58 16.46 1.43
CA ALA A 360 0.99 17.65 2.04
C ALA A 360 1.22 18.86 1.13
N GLU A 361 0.48 19.94 1.39
CA GLU A 361 0.73 21.22 0.74
C GLU A 361 1.56 22.13 1.65
N LEU A 362 2.61 22.72 1.09
CA LEU A 362 3.42 23.74 1.76
C LEU A 362 2.81 25.13 1.64
N ALA A 363 3.17 26.04 2.56
CA ALA A 363 2.71 27.42 2.54
C ALA A 363 3.11 28.20 1.26
N ASP A 364 4.15 27.73 0.54
CA ASP A 364 4.58 28.30 -0.75
C ASP A 364 3.87 27.66 -1.96
N GLY A 365 2.91 26.75 -1.72
CA GLY A 365 2.11 26.08 -2.74
C GLY A 365 2.75 24.83 -3.34
N ARG A 366 3.98 24.46 -2.98
CA ARG A 366 4.59 23.21 -3.45
C ARG A 366 3.96 21.99 -2.78
N LEU A 367 4.01 20.86 -3.47
CA LEU A 367 3.58 19.57 -2.94
C LEU A 367 4.74 18.92 -2.16
N LEU A 368 4.63 18.84 -0.84
CA LEU A 368 5.53 18.05 -0.01
C LEU A 368 5.22 16.57 -0.18
N LEU A 369 6.21 15.80 -0.65
CA LEU A 369 6.07 14.36 -0.88
C LEU A 369 6.71 13.58 0.28
N PHE A 370 5.93 12.73 0.95
CA PHE A 370 6.42 11.88 2.04
C PHE A 370 6.82 10.49 1.55
N GLU A 371 6.00 9.90 0.69
CA GLU A 371 6.22 8.57 0.13
C GLU A 371 5.47 8.40 -1.19
N ALA A 372 5.98 7.53 -2.05
CA ALA A 372 5.30 6.99 -3.21
C ALA A 372 5.50 5.46 -3.20
N ASP A 373 4.45 4.70 -3.51
CA ASP A 373 4.48 3.23 -3.46
C ASP A 373 3.32 2.67 -4.29
N VAL A 374 3.45 1.44 -4.80
CA VAL A 374 2.33 0.71 -5.41
C VAL A 374 1.48 0.02 -4.36
N ALA A 375 2.08 -0.40 -3.23
CA ALA A 375 1.42 -1.16 -2.17
C ALA A 375 0.69 -0.29 -1.12
N MET A 376 0.17 0.87 -1.53
CA MET A 376 -0.69 1.68 -0.66
C MET A 376 -2.11 1.13 -0.62
N ILE A 377 -2.64 0.94 0.58
CA ILE A 377 -4.03 0.48 0.75
C ILE A 377 -4.99 1.60 0.37
N VAL A 378 -5.87 1.31 -0.59
CA VAL A 378 -7.01 2.12 -1.02
C VAL A 378 -8.24 1.23 -0.96
N HIS A 379 -9.24 1.61 -0.16
CA HIS A 379 -10.42 0.77 0.11
C HIS A 379 -11.68 1.62 0.29
N ASP A 380 -12.86 1.01 0.16
CA ASP A 380 -14.16 1.63 0.39
C ASP A 380 -14.85 1.13 1.68
N LEU A 381 -14.08 0.59 2.62
CA LEU A 381 -14.60 -0.03 3.84
C LEU A 381 -15.00 0.93 4.97
N ASP A 382 -14.70 2.23 4.85
CA ASP A 382 -15.02 3.20 5.89
C ASP A 382 -16.54 3.28 6.14
N PRO A 383 -17.00 3.41 7.41
CA PRO A 383 -18.43 3.47 7.74
C PRO A 383 -19.13 4.66 7.06
N GLU A 384 -20.20 4.39 6.29
CA GLU A 384 -20.91 5.43 5.51
C GLU A 384 -21.61 6.46 6.40
N ASP A 385 -22.05 6.05 7.58
CA ASP A 385 -22.68 6.94 8.56
C ASP A 385 -21.70 7.98 9.12
N LEU A 386 -20.41 7.65 9.15
CA LEU A 386 -19.35 8.57 9.58
C LEU A 386 -18.67 9.29 8.42
N PHE A 387 -18.45 8.61 7.29
CA PHE A 387 -17.65 9.07 6.15
C PHE A 387 -18.42 8.95 4.81
N PRO A 388 -19.59 9.60 4.65
CA PRO A 388 -20.48 9.38 3.50
C PRO A 388 -19.86 9.74 2.14
N TYR A 389 -18.84 10.60 2.13
CA TYR A 389 -18.14 11.06 0.92
C TYR A 389 -17.09 10.08 0.40
N LYS A 390 -16.63 9.12 1.22
CA LYS A 390 -15.51 8.24 0.85
C LYS A 390 -15.88 7.21 -0.19
N LYS A 391 -16.95 6.44 0.01
CA LYS A 391 -17.34 5.38 -0.95
C LYS A 391 -17.55 5.91 -2.37
N PRO A 392 -18.28 7.02 -2.60
CA PRO A 392 -18.40 7.60 -3.93
C PRO A 392 -17.05 7.95 -4.57
N ALA A 393 -16.11 8.51 -3.80
CA ALA A 393 -14.77 8.82 -4.31
C ALA A 393 -13.97 7.55 -4.64
N MET A 394 -14.06 6.51 -3.79
CA MET A 394 -13.33 5.25 -3.97
C MET A 394 -13.86 4.50 -5.20
N HIS A 395 -15.16 4.50 -5.42
CA HIS A 395 -15.76 3.88 -6.61
C HIS A 395 -15.35 4.60 -7.90
N ARG A 396 -15.17 5.93 -7.89
CA ARG A 396 -14.60 6.64 -9.04
C ARG A 396 -13.15 6.21 -9.33
N LEU A 397 -12.34 6.06 -8.28
CA LEU A 397 -10.97 5.57 -8.38
C LEU A 397 -10.93 4.12 -8.91
N PHE A 398 -11.74 3.22 -8.35
CA PHE A 398 -11.82 1.81 -8.78
C PHE A 398 -12.29 1.71 -10.23
N ALA A 399 -13.34 2.45 -10.61
CA ALA A 399 -13.82 2.49 -11.98
C ALA A 399 -12.75 2.96 -12.96
N ALA A 400 -11.92 3.94 -12.57
CA ALA A 400 -10.80 4.39 -13.40
C ALA A 400 -9.73 3.31 -13.57
N PHE A 401 -9.38 2.58 -12.51
CA PHE A 401 -8.43 1.48 -12.57
C PHE A 401 -8.95 0.35 -13.48
N GLN A 402 -10.21 -0.05 -13.28
CA GLN A 402 -10.88 -1.08 -14.08
C GLN A 402 -10.99 -0.68 -15.56
N ALA A 403 -11.30 0.59 -15.83
CA ALA A 403 -11.33 1.12 -17.19
C ALA A 403 -9.96 1.10 -17.87
N GLU A 404 -8.88 1.37 -17.12
CA GLU A 404 -7.52 1.30 -17.66
C GLU A 404 -7.11 -0.13 -18.01
N LEU A 405 -7.43 -1.11 -17.16
CA LEU A 405 -7.24 -2.52 -17.49
C LEU A 405 -7.96 -2.91 -18.79
N ALA A 406 -9.23 -2.50 -18.93
CA ALA A 406 -10.01 -2.78 -20.14
C ALA A 406 -9.41 -2.14 -21.40
N LYS A 407 -8.83 -0.93 -21.30
CA LYS A 407 -8.15 -0.29 -22.44
C LYS A 407 -6.91 -1.06 -22.86
N ILE A 408 -6.10 -1.52 -21.91
CA ILE A 408 -4.88 -2.28 -22.19
C ILE A 408 -5.20 -3.58 -22.92
N VAL A 409 -6.27 -4.27 -22.51
CA VAL A 409 -6.70 -5.52 -23.16
C VAL A 409 -7.24 -5.29 -24.58
N ALA A 410 -7.78 -4.11 -24.86
CA ALA A 410 -8.35 -3.77 -26.16
C ALA A 410 -7.32 -3.22 -27.18
N ALA A 411 -6.12 -2.87 -26.73
CA ALA A 411 -5.02 -2.33 -27.55
C ALA A 411 -4.19 -3.44 -28.18
#